data_AF-A0A1U6GIZ4-F1
#
_entry.id   AF-A0A1U6GIZ4-F1
#
_cell.length_a   1.000
_cell.length_b   1.000
_cell.length_c   1.000
_cell.angle_alpha   90.00
_cell.angle_beta   90.00
_cell.angle_gamma   90.00
#
_symmetry.space_group_name_H-M   'P 1'
#
loop_
_entity.id
_entity.type
_entity.pdbx_description
1 polymer ?
#
loop_
_entity_poly.entity_id
_entity_poly.type
_entity_poly.pdbx_seq_one_letter_code
_entity_poly.pdbx_strand_id
1 'polypeptide(L)'
;MTIKQNTMNKKSAVKLALSGISLSALLALSACSGGDNKATDEPAAVNETETVVVEPETPVAEPAVVTPEPMVEPEPAEVTVVETEEAAAEPVVLAADTGAKLYEKQCKVCHENGLLAAPKFGNKTDWAPHLVKDIDTLRMHSAKGFNKMPAQANAEVSEAEVHAAVDYMVAAVS
;
A
#
# COMPACT_ATOMS: atom_id res chain seq x y z
N MET A 1 27.57 -27.34 -56.80
CA MET A 1 27.48 -25.90 -57.15
C MET A 1 28.23 -25.11 -56.09
N THR A 2 29.21 -24.31 -56.50
CA THR A 2 30.10 -23.59 -55.56
C THR A 2 29.49 -22.24 -55.22
N ILE A 3 29.03 -22.05 -53.98
CA ILE A 3 28.57 -20.74 -53.50
C ILE A 3 29.71 -20.06 -52.74
N LYS A 4 29.99 -18.82 -53.14
CA LYS A 4 31.10 -17.98 -52.70
C LYS A 4 30.92 -17.57 -51.23
N GLN A 5 32.00 -17.56 -50.46
CA GLN A 5 32.05 -16.94 -49.13
C GLN A 5 32.03 -15.40 -49.19
N ASN A 6 31.78 -14.77 -48.04
CA ASN A 6 32.27 -13.44 -47.62
C ASN A 6 31.53 -12.24 -48.28
N THR A 7 31.01 -11.24 -47.57
CA THR A 7 31.76 -10.34 -46.67
C THR A 7 30.88 -9.60 -45.64
N MET A 8 31.53 -9.12 -44.57
CA MET A 8 30.96 -8.35 -43.47
C MET A 8 30.67 -6.86 -43.80
N ASN A 9 30.05 -6.18 -42.83
CA ASN A 9 30.13 -4.75 -42.52
C ASN A 9 29.28 -3.76 -43.33
N LYS A 10 28.27 -3.20 -42.64
CA LYS A 10 28.03 -1.74 -42.63
C LYS A 10 27.46 -1.29 -41.28
N LYS A 11 28.36 -0.83 -40.40
CA LYS A 11 27.99 -0.06 -39.20
C LYS A 11 27.54 1.32 -39.65
N SER A 12 26.24 1.57 -39.75
CA SER A 12 25.72 2.91 -40.05
C SER A 12 25.69 3.76 -38.79
N ALA A 13 26.81 4.44 -38.52
CA ALA A 13 26.85 5.54 -37.56
C ALA A 13 26.15 6.77 -38.18
N VAL A 14 24.87 6.99 -37.84
CA VAL A 14 24.18 8.24 -38.17
C VAL A 14 24.44 9.24 -37.04
N LYS A 15 25.14 10.31 -37.40
CA LYS A 15 25.62 11.36 -36.52
C LYS A 15 24.48 12.34 -36.23
N LEU A 16 23.84 12.21 -35.06
CA LEU A 16 22.89 13.23 -34.57
C LEU A 16 23.65 14.53 -34.31
N ALA A 17 23.36 15.54 -35.12
CA ALA A 17 23.90 16.88 -34.97
C ALA A 17 23.15 17.65 -33.88
N LEU A 18 23.89 18.45 -33.11
CA LEU A 18 23.35 19.39 -32.15
C LEU A 18 22.45 20.42 -32.85
N SER A 19 21.31 20.74 -32.24
CA SER A 19 20.71 22.07 -32.32
C SER A 19 20.19 22.43 -30.94
N GLY A 20 20.91 23.31 -30.24
CA GLY A 20 20.49 23.84 -28.95
C GLY A 20 19.57 25.03 -29.15
N ILE A 21 18.43 25.06 -28.47
CA ILE A 21 17.52 26.21 -28.46
C ILE A 21 17.31 26.66 -27.02
N SER A 22 17.97 27.78 -26.71
CA SER A 22 17.63 28.80 -25.72
C SER A 22 17.30 28.39 -24.28
N LEU A 23 18.24 28.70 -23.37
CA LEU A 23 17.90 29.16 -22.03
C LEU A 23 16.95 30.38 -22.12
N SER A 24 15.84 30.34 -21.40
CA SER A 24 15.11 31.54 -21.00
C SER A 24 14.65 31.37 -19.55
N ALA A 25 15.56 31.67 -18.63
CA ALA A 25 15.23 31.84 -17.22
C ALA A 25 14.67 33.26 -17.03
N LEU A 26 13.43 33.36 -16.54
CA LEU A 26 12.86 34.60 -16.02
C LEU A 26 12.37 34.35 -14.58
N LEU A 27 13.27 34.60 -13.63
CA LEU A 27 12.87 34.94 -12.27
C LEU A 27 12.41 36.40 -12.27
N ALA A 28 11.20 36.65 -11.78
CA ALA A 28 10.79 37.97 -11.30
C ALA A 28 9.97 37.80 -10.02
N LEU A 29 10.38 38.53 -8.98
CA LEU A 29 9.80 38.49 -7.65
C LEU A 29 8.43 39.18 -7.63
N SER A 30 7.53 38.69 -6.77
CA SER A 30 6.61 39.60 -6.08
C SER A 30 6.38 39.12 -4.65
N ALA A 31 7.10 39.75 -3.72
CA ALA A 31 6.79 39.70 -2.32
C ALA A 31 6.13 41.04 -1.95
N CYS A 32 4.85 41.00 -1.55
CA CYS A 32 4.19 42.11 -0.87
C CYS A 32 3.76 41.65 0.52
N SER A 33 4.00 42.51 1.50
CA SER A 33 3.78 42.25 2.92
C SER A 33 2.54 43.02 3.41
N GLY A 34 1.71 42.36 4.23
CA GLY A 34 0.81 42.98 5.21
C GLY A 34 -0.38 43.83 4.71
N GLY A 35 -1.45 43.89 5.51
CA GLY A 35 -2.51 44.90 5.35
C GLY A 35 -3.94 44.38 5.38
N ASP A 36 -4.42 44.06 6.59
CA ASP A 36 -5.78 44.15 7.11
C ASP A 36 -6.99 44.37 6.17
N ASN A 37 -8.00 43.50 6.31
CA ASN A 37 -9.42 43.90 6.27
C ASN A 37 -10.31 43.00 7.18
N LYS A 38 -10.35 43.40 8.45
CA LYS A 38 -11.43 43.25 9.46
C LYS A 38 -12.83 43.60 8.85
N ALA A 39 -14.00 43.09 9.25
CA ALA A 39 -14.48 42.12 10.26
C ALA A 39 -15.92 41.69 9.91
N THR A 40 -16.45 40.69 10.64
CA THR A 40 -17.79 40.59 11.28
C THR A 40 -17.90 39.12 11.72
N ASP A 41 -18.26 38.68 12.92
CA ASP A 41 -18.49 39.21 14.25
C ASP A 41 -18.83 37.93 15.06
N GLU A 42 -18.17 37.69 16.18
CA GLU A 42 -18.58 36.69 17.20
C GLU A 42 -19.69 37.37 18.06
N PRO A 43 -20.51 36.68 18.92
CA PRO A 43 -20.30 35.34 19.45
C PRO A 43 -21.57 34.50 19.76
N ALA A 44 -21.30 33.41 20.49
CA ALA A 44 -22.11 32.87 21.58
C ALA A 44 -23.22 31.82 21.28
N ALA A 45 -23.03 30.71 21.99
CA ALA A 45 -23.92 29.59 22.19
C ALA A 45 -25.28 29.95 22.81
N VAL A 46 -26.26 29.07 22.59
CA VAL A 46 -27.29 28.73 23.59
C VAL A 46 -27.51 27.21 23.62
N ASN A 47 -27.78 26.71 24.83
CA ASN A 47 -28.19 25.34 25.16
C ASN A 47 -29.72 25.36 25.44
N GLU A 48 -30.28 24.23 25.89
CA GLU A 48 -31.61 24.03 26.47
C GLU A 48 -32.79 24.09 25.46
N THR A 49 -33.41 22.96 25.09
CA THR A 49 -34.37 22.09 25.83
C THR A 49 -35.77 22.66 26.00
N GLU A 50 -36.79 21.92 25.55
CA GLU A 50 -38.12 21.94 26.19
C GLU A 50 -38.69 20.52 26.29
N THR A 51 -39.38 20.26 27.39
CA THR A 51 -39.85 18.96 27.88
C THR A 51 -41.35 18.97 28.18
N VAL A 52 -42.07 17.91 27.82
CA VAL A 52 -43.36 17.49 28.44
C VAL A 52 -43.39 15.96 28.34
N VAL A 53 -43.13 15.12 29.36
CA VAL A 53 -43.74 14.95 30.71
C VAL A 53 -45.17 14.41 30.68
N VAL A 54 -45.40 13.23 31.28
CA VAL A 54 -46.45 12.93 32.28
C VAL A 54 -46.28 11.48 32.82
N GLU A 55 -46.30 11.38 34.15
CA GLU A 55 -46.35 10.19 35.05
C GLU A 55 -47.76 9.50 35.06
N PRO A 56 -48.07 8.51 35.92
CA PRO A 56 -47.26 7.73 36.90
C PRO A 56 -47.21 6.22 36.46
N GLU A 57 -47.02 5.16 37.26
CA GLU A 57 -46.97 4.95 38.72
C GLU A 57 -45.95 3.86 39.16
N THR A 58 -45.94 3.56 40.46
CA THR A 58 -45.26 2.45 41.18
C THR A 58 -46.34 1.70 42.01
N PRO A 59 -46.17 0.49 42.63
CA PRO A 59 -44.98 0.12 43.43
C PRO A 59 -44.65 -1.39 43.72
N VAL A 60 -43.59 -1.58 44.52
CA VAL A 60 -43.17 -2.75 45.34
C VAL A 60 -42.74 -4.06 44.64
N ALA A 61 -41.45 -4.43 44.78
CA ALA A 61 -40.99 -5.60 45.58
C ALA A 61 -39.52 -5.99 45.32
N GLU A 62 -38.65 -5.75 46.31
CA GLU A 62 -37.44 -6.56 46.55
C GLU A 62 -37.80 -7.82 47.38
N PRO A 63 -36.89 -8.79 47.61
CA PRO A 63 -35.72 -9.20 46.83
C PRO A 63 -35.65 -10.73 46.61
N ALA A 64 -34.82 -11.22 45.68
CA ALA A 64 -34.40 -12.63 45.68
C ALA A 64 -32.98 -12.82 45.14
N VAL A 65 -32.10 -13.32 46.01
CA VAL A 65 -30.74 -13.77 45.69
C VAL A 65 -30.81 -14.96 44.72
N VAL A 66 -30.01 -14.95 43.66
CA VAL A 66 -29.65 -16.15 42.91
C VAL A 66 -28.14 -16.34 42.93
N THR A 67 -27.74 -17.50 43.43
CA THR A 67 -26.38 -18.00 43.64
C THR A 67 -25.49 -17.93 42.39
N PRO A 68 -24.20 -17.59 42.53
CA PRO A 68 -23.22 -17.66 41.44
C PRO A 68 -22.52 -19.03 41.39
N GLU A 69 -22.92 -19.90 40.46
CA GLU A 69 -22.19 -21.13 40.11
C GLU A 69 -22.34 -21.48 38.61
N PRO A 70 -21.34 -22.10 37.95
CA PRO A 70 -19.91 -22.04 38.24
C PRO A 70 -19.05 -21.57 37.03
N MET A 71 -17.81 -21.26 37.35
CA MET A 71 -16.73 -21.00 36.41
C MET A 71 -16.50 -22.20 35.48
N VAL A 72 -16.63 -22.00 34.17
CA VAL A 72 -16.11 -22.97 33.18
C VAL A 72 -14.61 -22.74 33.08
N GLU A 73 -13.87 -23.65 33.70
CA GLU A 73 -12.43 -23.75 33.61
C GLU A 73 -12.02 -24.08 32.15
N PRO A 74 -11.20 -23.26 31.49
CA PRO A 74 -10.60 -23.64 30.22
C PRO A 74 -9.50 -24.67 30.50
N GLU A 75 -9.86 -25.95 30.38
CA GLU A 75 -8.92 -27.06 30.37
C GLU A 75 -7.79 -26.77 29.37
N PRO A 76 -6.50 -26.92 29.75
CA PRO A 76 -5.39 -26.55 28.88
C PRO A 76 -5.21 -27.61 27.79
N ALA A 77 -6.00 -27.50 26.72
CA ALA A 77 -5.74 -28.21 25.48
C ALA A 77 -4.36 -27.79 24.97
N GLU A 78 -3.41 -28.72 25.06
CA GLU A 78 -2.02 -28.51 24.70
C GLU A 78 -1.92 -27.95 23.29
N VAL A 79 -1.46 -26.71 23.17
CA VAL A 79 -1.02 -26.17 21.88
C VAL A 79 0.25 -26.93 21.52
N THR A 80 0.08 -28.07 20.86
CA THR A 80 1.16 -28.73 20.15
C THR A 80 1.70 -27.71 19.17
N VAL A 81 2.88 -27.19 19.50
CA VAL A 81 3.63 -26.31 18.63
C VAL A 81 3.96 -27.16 17.42
N VAL A 82 3.16 -27.05 16.35
CA VAL A 82 3.54 -27.55 15.04
C VAL A 82 4.68 -26.64 14.62
N GLU A 83 5.86 -27.07 15.03
CA GLU A 83 7.14 -26.61 14.54
C GLU A 83 7.02 -26.59 13.03
N THR A 84 6.84 -25.37 12.49
CA THR A 84 6.82 -25.18 11.04
C THR A 84 8.25 -25.44 10.62
N GLU A 85 8.49 -26.68 10.22
CA GLU A 85 9.77 -27.12 9.68
C GLU A 85 10.07 -26.19 8.50
N GLU A 86 10.96 -25.22 8.74
CA GLU A 86 11.47 -24.32 7.73
C GLU A 86 12.40 -25.16 6.86
N ALA A 87 11.79 -25.95 5.99
CA ALA A 87 12.43 -26.66 4.92
C ALA A 87 13.17 -25.60 4.10
N ALA A 88 14.49 -25.55 4.28
CA ALA A 88 15.36 -24.56 3.66
C ALA A 88 15.20 -24.65 2.14
N ALA A 89 14.39 -23.76 1.59
CA ALA A 89 14.03 -23.79 0.19
C ALA A 89 15.29 -23.56 -0.65
N GLU A 90 15.56 -24.47 -1.58
CA GLU A 90 16.61 -24.23 -2.58
C GLU A 90 16.33 -22.90 -3.31
N PRO A 91 17.36 -22.08 -3.58
CA PRO A 91 17.16 -20.72 -4.06
C PRO A 91 16.47 -20.71 -5.42
N VAL A 92 15.21 -20.28 -5.45
CA VAL A 92 14.40 -20.17 -6.67
C VAL A 92 14.95 -19.03 -7.53
N VAL A 93 15.64 -19.39 -8.62
CA VAL A 93 16.17 -18.42 -9.58
C VAL A 93 15.08 -18.02 -10.58
N LEU A 94 14.58 -16.80 -10.45
CA LEU A 94 13.61 -16.20 -11.37
C LEU A 94 14.28 -15.47 -12.53
N ALA A 95 13.55 -15.24 -13.62
CA ALA A 95 14.00 -14.36 -14.69
C ALA A 95 14.03 -12.90 -14.21
N ALA A 96 15.00 -12.12 -14.70
CA ALA A 96 15.18 -10.72 -14.26
C ALA A 96 13.97 -9.80 -14.56
N ASP A 97 13.10 -10.18 -15.50
CA ASP A 97 11.89 -9.43 -15.87
C ASP A 97 10.59 -10.00 -15.25
N THR A 98 10.67 -11.05 -14.43
CA THR A 98 9.51 -11.68 -13.77
C THR A 98 8.67 -10.68 -12.98
N GLY A 99 9.31 -9.85 -12.14
CA GLY A 99 8.60 -8.87 -11.31
C GLY A 99 7.86 -7.80 -12.14
N ALA A 100 8.50 -7.29 -13.19
CA ALA A 100 7.90 -6.31 -14.11
C ALA A 100 6.71 -6.92 -14.89
N LYS A 101 6.84 -8.17 -15.36
CA LYS A 101 5.77 -8.91 -16.04
C LYS A 101 4.56 -9.12 -15.12
N LEU A 102 4.78 -9.52 -13.87
CA LEU A 102 3.70 -9.74 -12.92
C LEU A 102 3.03 -8.41 -12.51
N TYR A 103 3.80 -7.35 -12.34
CA TYR A 103 3.27 -6.00 -12.13
C TYR A 103 2.31 -5.60 -13.26
N GLU A 104 2.73 -5.69 -14.52
CA GLU A 104 1.88 -5.35 -15.67
C GLU A 104 0.66 -6.27 -15.80
N LYS A 105 0.77 -7.57 -15.49
CA LYS A 105 -0.35 -8.53 -15.55
C LYS A 105 -1.38 -8.32 -14.44
N GLN A 106 -0.97 -7.95 -13.22
CA GLN A 106 -1.82 -8.04 -12.02
C GLN A 106 -1.79 -6.79 -11.14
N CYS A 107 -0.61 -6.34 -10.71
CA CYS A 107 -0.51 -5.28 -9.69
C CYS A 107 -0.90 -3.89 -10.21
N LYS A 108 -0.63 -3.63 -11.50
CA LYS A 108 -0.85 -2.35 -12.18
C LYS A 108 -2.28 -1.82 -12.06
N VAL A 109 -3.28 -2.71 -12.12
CA VAL A 109 -4.71 -2.34 -12.08
C VAL A 109 -5.07 -1.47 -10.87
N CYS A 110 -4.39 -1.68 -9.75
CA CYS A 110 -4.53 -0.84 -8.56
C CYS A 110 -3.41 0.19 -8.44
N HIS A 111 -2.16 -0.21 -8.66
CA HIS A 111 -0.99 0.61 -8.33
C HIS A 111 -0.57 1.63 -9.38
N GLU A 112 -1.10 1.61 -10.61
CA GLU A 112 -0.84 2.67 -11.60
C GLU A 112 -1.51 3.99 -11.19
N ASN A 113 -2.79 3.92 -10.82
CA ASN A 113 -3.61 5.10 -10.54
C ASN A 113 -4.00 5.25 -9.06
N GLY A 114 -3.58 4.34 -8.19
CA GLY A 114 -3.84 4.37 -6.75
C GLY A 114 -5.27 4.00 -6.37
N LEU A 115 -5.83 2.99 -7.05
CA LEU A 115 -7.18 2.49 -6.79
C LEU A 115 -7.29 1.99 -5.34
N LEU A 116 -8.43 2.25 -4.69
CA LEU A 116 -8.65 1.93 -3.26
C LEU A 116 -7.60 2.55 -2.30
N ALA A 117 -6.94 3.64 -2.71
CA ALA A 117 -5.79 4.26 -2.02
C ALA A 117 -4.54 3.35 -1.94
N ALA A 118 -4.33 2.49 -2.93
CA ALA A 118 -3.06 1.80 -3.12
C ALA A 118 -1.92 2.80 -3.41
N PRO A 119 -0.69 2.58 -2.91
CA PRO A 119 0.44 3.46 -3.16
C PRO A 119 0.85 3.41 -4.65
N LYS A 120 0.92 4.57 -5.31
CA LYS A 120 1.14 4.64 -6.75
C LYS A 120 2.57 4.24 -7.13
N PHE A 121 2.72 3.45 -8.18
CA PHE A 121 4.01 3.04 -8.72
C PHE A 121 4.88 4.28 -9.06
N GLY A 122 6.13 4.30 -8.60
CA GLY A 122 7.03 5.43 -8.77
C GLY A 122 6.74 6.67 -7.91
N ASN A 123 5.64 6.72 -7.15
CA ASN A 123 5.34 7.85 -6.27
C ASN A 123 6.05 7.71 -4.91
N LYS A 124 7.20 8.35 -4.76
CA LYS A 124 8.00 8.33 -3.53
C LYS A 124 7.23 8.81 -2.29
N THR A 125 6.27 9.73 -2.43
CA THR A 125 5.46 10.24 -1.30
C THR A 125 4.47 9.19 -0.81
N ASP A 126 3.78 8.49 -1.72
CA ASP A 126 2.84 7.43 -1.35
C ASP A 126 3.57 6.24 -0.72
N TRP A 127 4.78 5.93 -1.20
CA TRP A 127 5.57 4.79 -0.72
C TRP A 127 6.35 5.05 0.57
N ALA A 128 6.71 6.30 0.89
CA ALA A 128 7.46 6.66 2.09
C ALA A 128 6.96 5.99 3.41
N PRO A 129 5.66 5.99 3.77
CA PRO A 129 5.17 5.31 4.98
C PRO A 129 5.26 3.78 4.93
N HIS A 130 5.32 3.18 3.74
CA HIS A 130 5.45 1.74 3.55
C HIS A 130 6.91 1.27 3.65
N LEU A 131 7.85 2.07 3.14
CA LEU A 131 9.31 1.78 3.18
C LEU A 131 9.94 1.91 4.59
N VAL A 132 9.17 2.36 5.59
CA VAL A 132 9.55 2.25 7.01
C VAL A 132 9.43 0.80 7.51
N LYS A 133 8.70 -0.05 6.79
CA LYS A 133 8.71 -1.51 6.99
C LYS A 133 9.88 -2.13 6.22
N ASP A 134 10.40 -3.23 6.74
CA ASP A 134 11.30 -4.09 6.01
C ASP A 134 10.64 -4.65 4.73
N ILE A 135 11.49 -4.97 3.75
CA ILE A 135 11.04 -5.46 2.44
C ILE A 135 10.30 -6.80 2.55
N ASP A 136 10.67 -7.65 3.49
CA ASP A 136 10.09 -8.98 3.66
C ASP A 136 8.65 -8.91 4.19
N THR A 137 8.35 -7.97 5.09
CA THR A 137 6.98 -7.63 5.49
C THR A 137 6.13 -7.18 4.29
N LEU A 138 6.67 -6.34 3.39
CA LEU A 138 5.94 -5.89 2.19
C LEU A 138 5.69 -7.04 1.20
N ARG A 139 6.69 -7.91 1.00
CA ARG A 139 6.62 -9.13 0.20
C ARG A 139 5.53 -10.08 0.74
N MET A 140 5.58 -10.40 2.03
CA MET A 140 4.64 -11.30 2.71
C MET A 140 3.19 -10.78 2.70
N HIS A 141 2.99 -9.49 2.98
CA HIS A 141 1.66 -8.85 2.88
C HIS A 141 1.12 -8.86 1.45
N SER A 142 1.98 -8.77 0.44
CA SER A 142 1.56 -8.82 -0.97
C SER A 142 1.23 -10.24 -1.41
N ALA A 143 2.02 -11.22 -1.00
CA ALA A 143 1.78 -12.64 -1.27
C ALA A 143 0.47 -13.12 -0.65
N LYS A 144 0.28 -12.87 0.66
CA LYS A 144 -0.83 -13.40 1.47
C LYS A 144 -2.05 -12.48 1.56
N GLY A 145 -1.94 -11.24 1.08
CA GLY A 145 -2.98 -10.22 1.14
C GLY A 145 -2.95 -9.44 2.47
N PHE A 146 -3.32 -8.17 2.40
CA PHE A 146 -3.32 -7.27 3.56
C PHE A 146 -4.28 -6.09 3.37
N ASN A 147 -5.13 -5.82 4.36
CA ASN A 147 -6.16 -4.76 4.33
C ASN A 147 -7.05 -4.82 3.08
N LYS A 148 -6.86 -3.90 2.12
CA LYS A 148 -7.62 -3.80 0.86
C LYS A 148 -6.93 -4.48 -0.32
N MET A 149 -5.69 -4.95 -0.14
CA MET A 149 -4.92 -5.68 -1.14
C MET A 149 -5.21 -7.18 -1.01
N PRO A 150 -5.79 -7.83 -2.03
CA PRO A 150 -6.01 -9.28 -2.00
C PRO A 150 -4.67 -10.03 -2.14
N ALA A 151 -4.64 -11.28 -1.71
CA ALA A 151 -3.50 -12.18 -1.92
C ALA A 151 -3.13 -12.24 -3.42
N GLN A 152 -1.87 -11.96 -3.75
CA GLN A 152 -1.38 -12.05 -5.13
C GLN A 152 -0.82 -13.45 -5.45
N ALA A 153 -0.37 -14.19 -4.44
CA ALA A 153 0.06 -15.57 -4.61
C ALA A 153 -1.16 -16.51 -4.74
N ASN A 154 -1.10 -17.44 -5.68
CA ASN A 154 -2.17 -18.39 -5.97
C ASN A 154 -1.62 -19.59 -6.77
N ALA A 155 -2.48 -20.50 -7.22
CA ALA A 155 -2.04 -21.71 -7.94
C ALA A 155 -1.28 -21.44 -9.27
N GLU A 156 -1.43 -20.26 -9.87
CA GLU A 156 -0.70 -19.83 -11.08
C GLU A 156 0.46 -18.86 -10.81
N VAL A 157 0.59 -18.36 -9.58
CA VAL A 157 1.54 -17.29 -9.21
C VAL A 157 2.22 -17.66 -7.90
N SER A 158 3.49 -18.01 -7.96
CA SER A 158 4.27 -18.34 -6.76
C SER A 158 4.52 -17.12 -5.87
N GLU A 159 4.71 -17.32 -4.56
CA GLU A 159 5.09 -16.25 -3.63
C GLU A 159 6.37 -15.55 -4.11
N ALA A 160 7.35 -16.29 -4.66
CA ALA A 160 8.59 -15.75 -5.20
C ALA A 160 8.36 -14.76 -6.36
N GLU A 161 7.41 -15.03 -7.27
CA GLU A 161 7.07 -14.10 -8.35
C GLU A 161 6.41 -12.82 -7.80
N VAL A 162 5.55 -12.94 -6.78
CA VAL A 162 4.98 -11.78 -6.07
C VAL A 162 6.07 -10.97 -5.40
N HIS A 163 7.04 -11.61 -4.75
CA HIS A 163 8.16 -10.94 -4.09
C HIS A 163 9.00 -10.16 -5.11
N ALA A 164 9.27 -10.74 -6.28
CA ALA A 164 9.94 -10.04 -7.37
C ALA A 164 9.13 -8.84 -7.92
N ALA A 165 7.79 -8.90 -7.91
CA ALA A 165 6.94 -7.76 -8.28
C ALA A 165 6.99 -6.64 -7.23
N VAL A 166 6.97 -6.97 -5.94
CA VAL A 166 7.16 -6.00 -4.85
C VAL A 166 8.53 -5.32 -4.97
N ASP A 167 9.59 -6.10 -5.22
CA ASP A 167 10.94 -5.57 -5.41
C ASP A 167 11.01 -4.61 -6.60
N TYR A 168 10.37 -4.95 -7.73
CA TYR A 168 10.25 -4.07 -8.90
C TYR A 168 9.54 -2.75 -8.58
N MET A 169 8.47 -2.80 -7.77
CA MET A 169 7.72 -1.60 -7.35
C MET A 169 8.51 -0.73 -6.35
N VAL A 170 9.21 -1.35 -5.40
CA VAL A 170 10.07 -0.65 -4.43
C VAL A 170 11.30 -0.04 -5.11
N ALA A 171 11.90 -0.72 -6.09
CA ALA A 171 13.01 -0.20 -6.88
C ALA A 171 12.63 1.07 -7.68
N ALA A 172 11.35 1.24 -8.05
CA ALA A 172 10.87 2.44 -8.73
C ALA A 172 10.77 3.68 -7.83
N VAL A 173 10.84 3.53 -6.50
CA VAL A 173 10.74 4.61 -5.51
C VAL A 173 11.98 4.76 -4.61
N SER A 174 12.92 3.82 -4.67
CA SER A 174 14.21 3.87 -3.96
C SER A 174 15.14 4.98 -4.49
#